data_AF-A0A086A4T3-F1
#
_entry.id   AF-A0A086A4T3-F1
#
_cell.length_a   1.000
_cell.length_b   1.000
_cell.length_c   1.000
_cell.angle_alpha   90.00
_cell.angle_beta   90.00
_cell.angle_gamma   90.00
#
_symmetry.space_group_name_H-M   'P 1'
#
loop_
_entity.id
_entity.type
_entity.pdbx_description
1 polymer ?
#
loop_
_entity_poly.entity_id
_entity_poly.type
_entity_poly.pdbx_seq_one_letter_code
_entity_poly.pdbx_strand_id
1 'polypeptide(L)'
;MKYLLASKEALETFKSTEVAAQSTEKVQKLAKLMKEEDISIYGEKIVVYLKDGERYILDGHHRIQAAIQENKTLEVIEVTGQKAMQMFKDKVKQIDSGLFK
;
A
#
# COMPACT_ATOMS: atom_id res chain seq x y z
N MET A 1 15.48 -3.10 -2.82
CA MET A 1 14.34 -2.96 -1.87
C MET A 1 14.71 -1.86 -0.90
N LYS A 2 13.77 -0.96 -0.61
CA LYS A 2 13.99 0.20 0.27
C LYS A 2 12.84 0.29 1.26
N TYR A 3 13.16 0.58 2.52
CA TYR A 3 12.17 0.88 3.55
C TYR A 3 11.97 2.39 3.61
N LEU A 4 10.72 2.83 3.75
CA LEU A 4 10.37 4.23 3.88
C LEU A 4 9.23 4.41 4.88
N LEU A 5 9.29 5.48 5.66
CA LEU A 5 8.19 5.91 6.51
C LEU A 5 7.35 6.92 5.71
N ALA A 6 6.15 6.51 5.32
CA ALA A 6 5.24 7.33 4.52
C ALA A 6 4.27 8.09 5.45
N SER A 7 4.20 9.41 5.27
CA SER A 7 3.14 10.25 5.87
C SER A 7 1.83 10.09 5.12
N LYS A 8 0.75 10.65 5.67
CA LYS A 8 -0.55 10.70 5.00
C LYS A 8 -0.44 11.26 3.58
N GLU A 9 0.26 12.39 3.42
CA GLU A 9 0.42 13.05 2.12
C GLU A 9 1.15 12.14 1.13
N ALA A 10 2.18 11.41 1.58
CA ALA A 10 2.88 10.45 0.74
C ALA A 10 1.97 9.27 0.37
N LEU A 11 1.23 8.73 1.33
CA LEU A 11 0.31 7.60 1.13
C LEU A 11 -0.82 7.93 0.14
N GLU A 12 -1.34 9.16 0.17
CA GLU A 12 -2.36 9.65 -0.78
C GLU A 12 -1.85 9.68 -2.24
N THR A 13 -0.53 9.74 -2.46
CA THR A 13 0.04 9.65 -3.82
C THR A 13 0.13 8.22 -4.36
N PHE A 14 -0.10 7.20 -3.53
CA PHE A 14 0.09 5.81 -3.95
C PHE A 14 -1.11 5.33 -4.77
N LYS A 15 -0.82 4.73 -5.93
CA LYS A 15 -1.82 4.22 -6.85
C LYS A 15 -2.34 2.86 -6.41
N SER A 16 -3.66 2.76 -6.25
CA SER A 16 -4.32 1.48 -5.95
C SER A 16 -4.23 0.54 -7.14
N THR A 17 -3.75 -0.69 -6.90
CA THR A 17 -3.84 -1.80 -7.87
C THR A 17 -5.04 -2.73 -7.62
N GLU A 18 -6.01 -2.34 -6.80
CA GLU A 18 -7.25 -3.10 -6.64
C GLU A 18 -8.29 -2.61 -7.64
N VAL A 19 -8.88 -3.54 -8.39
CA VAL A 19 -9.89 -3.27 -9.43
C VAL A 19 -11.31 -3.18 -8.84
N ALA A 20 -11.51 -3.72 -7.63
CA ALA A 20 -12.77 -3.67 -6.92
C ALA A 20 -12.76 -2.59 -5.83
N ALA A 21 -13.96 -2.15 -5.43
CA ALA A 21 -14.11 -1.25 -4.30
C ALA A 21 -13.56 -1.90 -3.02
N GLN A 22 -12.74 -1.15 -2.27
CA GLN A 22 -12.23 -1.60 -0.98
C GLN A 22 -13.39 -1.76 0.01
N SER A 23 -13.30 -2.76 0.88
CA SER A 23 -14.34 -3.01 1.89
C SER A 23 -14.29 -1.92 2.96
N THR A 24 -15.25 -1.01 2.93
CA THR A 24 -15.36 0.11 3.90
C THR A 24 -15.34 -0.38 5.35
N GLU A 25 -16.01 -1.50 5.64
CA GLU A 25 -16.02 -2.11 6.98
C GLU A 25 -14.61 -2.52 7.43
N LYS A 26 -13.82 -3.14 6.54
CA LYS A 26 -12.43 -3.52 6.86
C LYS A 26 -11.55 -2.30 7.09
N VAL A 27 -11.71 -1.25 6.28
CA VAL A 27 -10.97 0.01 6.47
C VAL A 27 -11.30 0.62 7.82
N GLN A 28 -12.59 0.72 8.17
CA GLN A 28 -13.03 1.27 9.46
C GLN A 28 -12.51 0.46 10.65
N LYS A 29 -12.54 -0.88 10.55
CA LYS A 29 -11.98 -1.75 11.59
C LYS A 29 -10.49 -1.50 11.78
N LEU A 30 -9.71 -1.42 10.70
CA LEU A 30 -8.28 -1.15 10.76
C LEU A 30 -7.98 0.26 11.27
N ALA A 31 -8.76 1.27 10.86
CA ALA A 31 -8.64 2.64 11.33
C ALA A 31 -8.85 2.72 12.84
N LYS A 32 -9.88 2.03 13.37
CA LYS A 32 -10.10 1.93 14.81
C LYS A 32 -8.89 1.34 15.54
N LEU A 33 -8.33 0.23 15.04
CA LEU A 33 -7.15 -0.40 15.63
C LEU A 33 -5.90 0.51 15.56
N MET A 34 -5.73 1.26 14.47
CA MET A 34 -4.66 2.27 14.34
C MET A 34 -4.79 3.40 15.36
N LYS A 35 -6.02 3.84 15.60
CA LYS A 35 -6.34 4.85 16.61
C LYS A 35 -6.07 4.35 18.03
N GLU A 36 -6.34 3.07 18.28
CA GLU A 36 -6.08 2.38 19.55
C GLU A 36 -4.60 1.96 19.73
N GLU A 37 -3.74 2.26 18.75
CA GLU A 37 -2.31 1.92 18.74
C GLU A 37 -2.03 0.41 18.87
N ASP A 38 -2.96 -0.41 18.38
CA ASP A 38 -2.80 -1.86 18.37
C ASP A 38 -1.66 -2.28 17.45
N ILE A 39 -0.61 -2.88 18.01
CA ILE A 39 0.60 -3.25 17.27
C ILE A 39 0.37 -4.35 16.22
N SER A 40 -0.70 -5.14 16.34
CA SER A 40 -0.97 -6.28 15.45
C SER A 40 -1.18 -5.86 14.00
N ILE A 41 -1.63 -4.63 13.77
CA ILE A 41 -1.87 -4.07 12.43
C ILE A 41 -0.58 -3.86 11.62
N TYR A 42 0.57 -3.81 12.30
CA TYR A 42 1.89 -3.64 11.70
C TYR A 42 2.64 -4.97 11.51
N GLY A 43 2.02 -6.10 11.87
CA GLY A 43 2.63 -7.43 11.72
C GLY A 43 2.84 -7.85 10.26
N GLU A 44 1.99 -7.34 9.35
CA GLU A 44 2.17 -7.53 7.91
C GLU A 44 2.79 -6.30 7.28
N LYS A 45 3.76 -6.53 6.39
CA LYS A 45 4.45 -5.46 5.68
C LYS A 45 3.55 -4.85 4.60
N ILE A 46 3.71 -3.56 4.34
CA ILE A 46 3.07 -2.87 3.21
C ILE A 46 4.09 -2.80 2.09
N VAL A 47 3.70 -3.15 0.86
CA VAL A 47 4.63 -3.24 -0.26
C VAL A 47 4.12 -2.40 -1.43
N VAL A 48 5.01 -1.58 -1.99
CA VAL A 48 4.75 -0.75 -3.17
C VAL A 48 5.78 -1.01 -4.26
N TYR A 49 5.36 -0.92 -5.51
CA TYR A 49 6.22 -0.97 -6.68
C TYR A 49 6.49 0.46 -7.18
N LEU A 50 7.76 0.86 -7.21
CA LEU A 50 8.16 2.12 -7.84
C LEU A 50 8.40 1.90 -9.33
N LYS A 51 7.62 2.59 -10.17
CA LYS A 51 7.73 2.58 -11.62
C LYS A 51 7.49 3.99 -12.17
N ASP A 52 8.38 4.46 -13.03
CA ASP A 52 8.26 5.75 -13.73
C ASP A 52 8.01 6.94 -12.79
N GLY A 53 8.58 6.89 -11.58
CA GLY A 53 8.41 7.91 -10.53
C GLY A 53 7.16 7.75 -9.67
N GLU A 54 6.27 6.81 -10.00
CA GLU A 54 5.01 6.56 -9.32
C GLU A 54 5.07 5.29 -8.46
N ARG A 55 4.33 5.29 -7.35
CA ARG A 55 4.25 4.14 -6.43
C ARG A 55 2.91 3.46 -6.56
N TYR A 56 2.94 2.18 -6.88
CA TYR A 56 1.76 1.33 -7.02
C TYR A 56 1.67 0.38 -5.84
N ILE A 57 0.51 0.32 -5.17
CA ILE A 57 0.31 -0.53 -3.99
C ILE A 57 0.26 -1.99 -4.42
N LEU A 58 1.23 -2.80 -4.02
CA LEU A 58 1.22 -4.24 -4.28
C LEU A 58 0.52 -5.02 -3.16
N ASP A 59 0.61 -4.53 -1.92
CA ASP A 59 -0.01 -5.10 -0.73
C ASP A 59 -0.25 -3.99 0.31
N GLY A 60 -1.28 -4.15 1.13
CA GLY A 60 -1.60 -3.25 2.24
C GLY A 60 -2.65 -2.18 1.93
N HIS A 61 -3.44 -2.32 0.86
CA HIS A 61 -4.47 -1.36 0.42
C HIS A 61 -5.36 -0.82 1.56
N HIS A 62 -6.02 -1.71 2.32
CA HIS A 62 -6.89 -1.31 3.42
C HIS A 62 -6.12 -0.64 4.59
N ARG A 63 -4.87 -1.07 4.85
CA ARG A 63 -4.01 -0.49 5.88
C ARG A 63 -3.59 0.93 5.49
N ILE A 64 -3.25 1.15 4.22
CA ILE A 64 -2.94 2.48 3.69
C ILE A 64 -4.16 3.40 3.83
N GLN A 65 -5.35 2.94 3.42
CA GLN A 65 -6.57 3.75 3.55
C GLN A 65 -6.90 4.08 5.01
N ALA A 66 -6.78 3.11 5.91
CA ALA A 66 -6.98 3.32 7.34
C ALA A 66 -5.99 4.35 7.92
N ALA A 67 -4.72 4.30 7.51
CA ALA A 67 -3.71 5.25 7.97
C ALA A 67 -3.94 6.66 7.44
N ILE A 68 -4.39 6.80 6.20
CA ILE A 68 -4.81 8.10 5.63
C ILE A 68 -5.96 8.69 6.45
N GLN A 69 -6.96 7.87 6.80
CA GLN A 69 -8.12 8.29 7.60
C GLN A 69 -7.71 8.80 8.99
N GLU A 70 -6.81 8.08 9.67
CA GLU A 70 -6.39 8.39 11.03
C GLU A 70 -5.12 9.26 11.11
N ASN A 71 -4.65 9.78 9.96
CA ASN A 71 -3.44 10.58 9.84
C ASN A 71 -2.20 9.92 10.49
N LYS A 72 -2.02 8.62 10.26
CA LYS A 72 -0.90 7.83 10.78
C LYS A 72 0.19 7.68 9.72
N THR A 73 1.44 7.57 10.18
CA THR A 73 2.57 7.19 9.34
C THR A 73 2.66 5.66 9.24
N LEU A 74 3.13 5.16 8.09
CA LEU A 74 3.30 3.73 7.86
C LEU A 74 4.70 3.41 7.34
N GLU A 75 5.28 2.32 7.84
CA GLU A 75 6.45 1.73 7.21
C GLU A 75 6.03 0.98 5.95
N VAL A 76 6.67 1.31 4.84
CA VAL A 76 6.39 0.78 3.51
C VAL A 76 7.66 0.26 2.89
N ILE A 77 7.55 -0.89 2.23
CA ILE A 77 8.62 -1.50 1.46
C ILE A 77 8.42 -1.14 0.00
N GLU A 78 9.37 -0.38 -0.53
CA GLU A 78 9.48 -0.11 -1.96
C GLU A 78 10.33 -1.20 -2.63
N VAL A 79 9.74 -1.85 -3.63
CA VAL A 79 10.41 -2.80 -4.52
C VAL A 79 10.48 -2.25 -5.94
N THR A 80 11.47 -2.69 -6.70
CA THR A 80 11.69 -2.31 -8.10
C THR A 80 12.12 -3.53 -8.94
N GLY A 81 11.97 -3.40 -10.26
CA GLY A 81 12.50 -4.33 -11.27
C GLY A 81 12.22 -5.80 -10.96
N GLN A 82 13.28 -6.61 -10.98
CA GLN A 82 13.19 -8.07 -10.81
C GLN A 82 12.56 -8.49 -9.48
N LYS A 83 12.78 -7.75 -8.38
CA LYS A 83 12.25 -8.15 -7.07
C LYS A 83 10.73 -8.02 -7.00
N ALA A 84 10.19 -6.95 -7.57
CA ALA A 84 8.74 -6.77 -7.70
C ALA A 84 8.13 -7.91 -8.53
N MET A 85 8.75 -8.23 -9.67
CA MET A 85 8.30 -9.30 -10.56
C MET A 85 8.36 -10.70 -9.91
N GLN A 86 9.35 -10.97 -9.05
CA GLN A 86 9.44 -12.23 -8.30
C GLN A 86 8.33 -12.40 -7.27
N MET A 87 7.95 -11.32 -6.59
CA MET A 87 7.00 -11.37 -5.46
C MET A 87 5.54 -11.18 -5.90
N PHE A 88 5.30 -10.35 -6.92
CA PHE A 88 3.97 -9.91 -7.33
C PHE A 88 3.81 -9.93 -8.86
N LYS A 89 4.28 -11.00 -9.52
CA LYS A 89 4.38 -11.14 -10.98
C LYS A 89 3.15 -10.62 -11.74
N ASP A 90 1.95 -11.06 -11.37
CA ASP A 90 0.74 -10.73 -12.12
C ASP A 90 0.34 -9.26 -11.93
N LYS A 91 0.42 -8.73 -10.71
CA LYS A 91 0.18 -7.29 -10.45
C LYS A 91 1.19 -6.41 -11.17
N VAL A 92 2.47 -6.75 -11.14
CA VAL A 92 3.51 -6.00 -11.84
C VAL A 92 3.26 -6.00 -13.34
N LYS A 93 2.90 -7.15 -13.94
CA LYS A 93 2.52 -7.20 -15.36
C LYS A 93 1.30 -6.32 -15.69
N GLN A 94 0.30 -6.28 -14.83
CA GLN A 94 -0.87 -5.42 -15.02
C GLN A 94 -0.50 -3.93 -14.94
N ILE A 95 0.32 -3.54 -13.97
CA ILE A 95 0.92 -2.18 -13.89
C ILE A 95 1.73 -1.90 -15.15
N ASP A 96 2.49 -2.88 -15.63
CA ASP A 96 3.30 -2.76 -16.84
C ASP A 96 2.51 -2.58 -18.11
N SER A 97 1.33 -3.19 -18.18
CA SER A 97 0.36 -2.99 -19.26
C SER A 97 -0.44 -1.68 -19.17
N GLY A 98 -0.24 -0.87 -18.10
CA GLY A 98 -0.96 0.39 -17.91
C GLY A 98 -2.41 0.23 -17.45
N LEU A 99 -2.73 -0.89 -16.79
CA LEU A 99 -4.08 -1.21 -16.31
C LEU A 99 -4.53 -0.31 -15.13
N PHE A 100 -3.57 0.21 -14.36
CA PHE A 100 -3.81 1.09 -13.22
C PHE A 100 -3.31 2.48 -13.59
N LYS A 101 -4.17 3.50 -13.47
CA LYS A 101 -3.87 4.90 -13.79
C LYS A 101 -4.02 5.78 -12.56
#